data_AF-A0A848Y1G1-F1
#
_entry.id   AF-A0A848Y1G1-F1
#
_cell.length_a   1.000
_cell.length_b   1.000
_cell.length_c   1.000
_cell.angle_alpha   90.00
_cell.angle_beta   90.00
_cell.angle_gamma   90.00
#
_symmetry.space_group_name_H-M   'P 1'
#
loop_
_entity.id
_entity.type
_entity.pdbx_description
1 polymer ?
#
loop_
_entity_poly.entity_id
_entity_poly.type
_entity_poly.pdbx_seq_one_letter_code
_entity_poly.pdbx_strand_id
1 'polypeptide(L)'
;HRFRRQLMCHHCGHASRIPNACPECETEDALVPCGPGVERVAEEALSRFPEARIALLSSDMIYGGDALRQLLAEIEAGEHNLIVGTQLVAKGHHFPHLTLVGMVDADIGLENGDPRAGERTWQLLSQVSGRAGRGEKTGRAIVQTHMPEHQLMQALVAGDRDGYLAHEKHMRERLDLPPYGRLTGLVISAASASDAERFARELALCAPPAEGVRVLGPAPAPLALIRGRHRVRFLVKSRRDVNIQAFLSEWLGQVKPKGSVRLAVDVDAYSFL
;
A
#
# COMPACT_ATOMS: atom_id res chain seq x y z
N HIS A 1 7.00 0.12 15.52
CA HIS A 1 7.86 -1.08 15.63
C HIS A 1 7.90 -1.58 17.07
N ARG A 2 7.33 -2.76 17.36
CA ARG A 2 7.15 -3.26 18.73
C ARG A 2 8.45 -3.75 19.36
N PHE A 3 9.28 -4.47 18.60
CA PHE A 3 10.61 -4.93 19.06
C PHE A 3 11.52 -3.80 19.56
N ARG A 4 11.36 -2.59 19.02
CA ARG A 4 12.13 -1.40 19.39
C ARG A 4 11.42 -0.48 20.38
N ARG A 5 10.18 -0.80 20.77
CA ARG A 5 9.29 0.05 21.59
C ARG A 5 9.26 1.51 21.09
N GLN A 6 9.21 1.69 19.77
CA GLN A 6 9.22 3.02 19.15
C GLN A 6 8.15 3.16 18.07
N LEU A 7 7.60 4.37 17.99
CA LEU A 7 6.81 4.84 16.87
C LEU A 7 7.78 5.31 15.79
N MET A 8 7.55 4.92 14.53
CA MET A 8 8.34 5.39 13.39
C MET A 8 7.41 5.79 12.27
N CYS A 9 7.61 7.00 11.75
CA CYS A 9 6.98 7.43 10.53
C CYS A 9 7.79 6.90 9.34
N HIS A 10 7.26 5.91 8.63
CA HIS A 10 7.91 5.34 7.44
C HIS A 10 8.01 6.32 6.25
N HIS A 11 7.29 7.44 6.30
CA HIS A 11 7.32 8.46 5.24
C HIS A 11 8.42 9.51 5.43
N CYS A 12 8.74 9.85 6.68
CA CYS A 12 9.72 10.90 6.95
C CYS A 12 10.95 10.44 7.74
N GLY A 13 10.92 9.22 8.27
CA GLY A 13 11.97 8.64 9.10
C GLY A 13 11.95 9.13 10.56
N HIS A 14 11.01 10.00 10.94
CA HIS A 14 10.90 10.46 12.32
C HIS A 14 10.57 9.28 13.23
N ALA A 15 11.30 9.16 14.33
CA ALA A 15 11.07 8.15 15.35
C ALA A 15 10.83 8.83 16.70
N SER A 16 9.89 8.30 17.47
CA SER A 16 9.59 8.74 18.82
C SER A 16 9.36 7.53 19.73
N ARG A 17 9.50 7.73 21.04
CA ARG A 17 9.08 6.71 22.01
C ARG A 17 7.56 6.56 21.97
N ILE A 18 7.08 5.36 22.32
CA ILE A 18 5.66 5.15 22.59
C ILE A 18 5.33 5.89 23.89
N PRO A 19 4.35 6.81 23.91
CA PRO A 19 3.96 7.50 25.13
C PRO A 19 3.28 6.51 26.09
N ASN A 20 3.48 6.71 27.41
CA ASN A 20 2.92 5.83 28.45
C ASN A 20 1.40 6.04 28.64
N ALA A 21 0.90 7.21 28.26
CA ALA A 21 -0.50 7.59 28.35
C ALA A 21 -0.97 8.22 27.03
N CYS A 22 -2.28 8.18 26.78
CA CYS A 22 -2.87 8.92 25.67
C CYS A 22 -2.59 10.43 25.83
N PRO A 23 -2.00 11.12 24.83
CA PRO A 23 -1.70 12.55 24.94
C PRO A 23 -2.94 13.46 24.98
N GLU A 24 -4.14 12.90 24.76
CA GLU A 24 -5.40 13.66 24.71
C GLU A 24 -6.33 13.39 25.90
N CYS A 25 -6.39 12.15 26.41
CA CYS A 25 -7.22 11.80 27.57
C CYS A 25 -6.44 11.28 28.79
N GLU A 26 -5.10 11.29 28.72
CA GLU A 26 -4.17 10.92 29.79
C GLU A 26 -4.32 9.51 30.38
N THR A 27 -5.15 8.67 29.75
CA THR A 27 -5.34 7.29 30.19
C THR A 27 -4.08 6.48 29.90
N GLU A 28 -3.48 5.92 30.95
CA GLU A 28 -2.36 4.99 30.86
C GLU A 28 -2.79 3.68 30.17
N ASP A 29 -1.88 3.05 29.43
CA ASP A 29 -2.08 1.76 28.76
C ASP A 29 -3.28 1.65 27.78
N ALA A 30 -3.92 2.77 27.43
CA ALA A 30 -5.04 2.81 26.49
C ALA A 30 -4.61 2.69 25.01
N LEU A 31 -3.32 2.80 24.71
CA LEU A 31 -2.79 2.79 23.34
C LEU A 31 -2.53 1.36 22.88
N VAL A 32 -3.47 0.81 22.09
CA VAL A 32 -3.37 -0.54 21.54
C VAL A 32 -2.83 -0.48 20.10
N PRO A 33 -1.82 -1.30 19.73
CA PRO A 33 -1.38 -1.44 18.35
C PRO A 33 -2.53 -1.91 17.44
N CYS A 34 -2.70 -1.28 16.28
CA CYS A 34 -3.70 -1.68 15.29
C CYS A 34 -3.09 -2.55 14.18
N GLY A 35 -3.87 -3.52 13.69
CA GLY A 35 -3.56 -4.37 12.54
C GLY A 35 -2.96 -5.74 12.88
N PRO A 36 -3.19 -6.77 12.04
CA PRO A 36 -2.52 -8.06 12.14
C PRO A 36 -1.12 -7.92 11.54
N GLY A 37 -0.20 -7.36 12.34
CA GLY A 37 1.22 -7.39 11.96
C GLY A 37 1.73 -8.82 11.89
N VAL A 38 2.78 -9.06 11.09
CA VAL A 38 3.53 -10.32 11.08
C VAL A 38 3.94 -10.79 12.49
N GLU A 39 4.17 -9.84 13.39
CA GLU A 39 4.47 -10.11 14.80
C GLU A 39 3.28 -10.78 15.52
N ARG A 40 2.05 -10.29 15.31
CA ARG A 40 0.83 -10.85 15.93
C ARG A 40 0.53 -12.24 15.37
N VAL A 41 0.71 -12.44 14.07
CA VAL A 41 0.56 -13.75 13.44
C VAL A 41 1.58 -14.74 14.00
N ALA A 42 2.84 -14.31 14.20
CA ALA A 42 3.86 -15.15 14.81
C ALA A 42 3.54 -15.50 16.27
N GLU A 43 3.09 -14.53 17.09
CA GLU A 43 2.67 -14.77 18.47
C GLU A 43 1.52 -15.79 18.57
N GLU A 44 0.51 -15.65 17.71
CA GLU A 44 -0.61 -16.59 17.69
C GLU A 44 -0.18 -17.98 17.18
N ALA A 45 0.71 -18.02 16.18
CA ALA A 45 1.28 -19.27 15.68
C ALA A 45 2.10 -19.99 16.75
N LEU A 46 2.93 -19.29 17.54
CA LEU A 46 3.67 -19.87 18.66
C LEU A 46 2.73 -20.46 19.73
N SER A 47 1.64 -19.77 20.05
CA SER A 47 0.65 -20.25 21.02
C SER A 47 -0.06 -21.52 20.54
N ARG A 48 -0.42 -21.58 19.25
CA ARG A 48 -1.14 -22.73 18.66
C ARG A 48 -0.22 -23.89 18.26
N PHE A 49 1.03 -23.61 17.95
CA PHE A 49 2.05 -24.58 17.52
C PHE A 49 3.33 -24.39 18.35
N PRO A 50 3.35 -24.83 19.63
CA PRO A 50 4.50 -24.61 20.51
C PRO A 50 5.80 -25.24 20.03
N GLU A 51 5.71 -26.28 19.19
CA GLU A 51 6.86 -26.99 18.61
C GLU A 51 7.33 -26.40 17.27
N ALA A 52 6.65 -25.37 16.74
CA ALA A 52 7.01 -24.75 15.48
C ALA A 52 8.32 -23.96 15.62
N ARG A 53 9.25 -24.19 14.69
CA ARG A 53 10.47 -23.40 14.52
C ARG A 53 10.17 -22.27 13.57
N ILE A 54 9.67 -21.16 14.13
CA ILE A 54 9.15 -20.03 13.35
C ILE A 54 10.28 -19.13 12.85
N ALA A 55 10.33 -18.91 11.54
CA ALA A 55 11.12 -17.83 10.93
C ALA A 55 10.21 -16.62 10.66
N LEU A 56 10.58 -15.45 11.19
CA LEU A 56 9.92 -14.20 10.85
C LEU A 56 10.69 -13.51 9.73
N LEU A 57 10.02 -13.11 8.65
CA LEU A 57 10.61 -12.43 7.49
C LEU A 57 9.81 -11.17 7.14
N SER A 58 10.32 -10.00 7.53
CA SER A 58 9.66 -8.72 7.24
C SER A 58 10.66 -7.67 6.75
N SER A 59 10.20 -6.79 5.87
CA SER A 59 10.97 -5.64 5.38
C SER A 59 11.29 -4.63 6.47
N ASP A 60 10.51 -4.66 7.55
CA ASP A 60 10.71 -3.81 8.72
C ASP A 60 11.79 -4.33 9.67
N MET A 61 12.26 -5.56 9.45
CA MET A 61 13.35 -6.16 10.21
C MET A 61 14.66 -5.78 9.54
N ILE A 62 15.53 -5.09 10.30
CA ILE A 62 16.90 -4.82 9.85
C ILE A 62 17.71 -6.09 10.07
N TYR A 63 17.69 -6.98 9.08
CA TYR A 63 18.73 -7.99 8.98
C TYR A 63 19.98 -7.33 8.41
N GLY A 64 21.13 -7.52 9.06
CA GLY A 64 22.39 -7.39 8.32
C GLY A 64 22.37 -8.36 7.14
N GLY A 65 23.03 -8.01 6.02
CA GLY A 65 23.01 -8.86 4.82
C GLY A 65 23.44 -10.31 5.09
N ASP A 66 24.38 -10.51 6.01
CA ASP A 66 24.80 -11.84 6.47
C ASP A 66 23.73 -12.57 7.29
N ALA A 67 23.06 -11.87 8.21
CA ALA A 67 22.00 -12.46 9.03
C ALA A 67 20.81 -12.93 8.18
N LEU A 68 20.45 -12.17 7.14
CA LEU A 68 19.41 -12.58 6.21
C LEU A 68 19.82 -13.81 5.41
N ARG A 69 21.06 -13.86 4.91
CA ARG A 69 21.59 -15.02 4.19
C ARG A 69 21.58 -16.28 5.05
N GLN A 70 22.00 -16.15 6.31
CA GLN A 70 22.01 -17.26 7.26
C GLN A 70 20.60 -17.79 7.52
N LEU A 71 19.63 -16.90 7.81
CA LEU A 71 18.23 -17.30 8.01
C LEU A 71 17.63 -17.99 6.79
N LEU A 72 17.95 -17.51 5.58
CA LEU A 72 17.48 -18.13 4.35
C LEU A 72 18.07 -19.54 4.15
N ALA A 73 19.35 -19.73 4.48
CA ALA A 73 19.99 -21.04 4.43
C ALA A 73 19.38 -22.02 5.46
N GLU A 74 19.06 -21.55 6.67
CA GLU A 74 18.37 -22.32 7.71
C GLU A 74 16.97 -22.76 7.25
N ILE A 75 16.21 -21.87 6.61
CA ILE A 75 14.90 -22.21 6.03
C ILE A 75 15.05 -23.26 4.91
N GLU A 76 16.03 -23.08 4.02
CA GLU A 76 16.28 -24.02 2.92
C GLU A 76 16.68 -25.41 3.43
N ALA A 77 17.46 -25.47 4.52
CA ALA A 77 17.85 -26.71 5.20
C ALA A 77 16.71 -27.37 6.01
N GLY A 78 15.56 -26.71 6.18
CA GLY A 78 14.43 -27.24 6.96
C GLY A 78 14.56 -27.03 8.47
N GLU A 79 15.49 -26.17 8.92
CA GLU A 79 15.62 -25.76 10.32
C GLU A 79 14.41 -24.92 10.77
N HIS A 80 13.66 -24.34 9.83
CA HIS A 80 12.38 -23.71 10.08
C HIS A 80 11.24 -24.44 9.37
N ASN A 81 10.18 -24.75 10.12
CA ASN A 81 8.99 -25.45 9.59
C ASN A 81 7.76 -24.54 9.45
N LEU A 82 7.86 -23.29 9.92
CA LEU A 82 6.81 -22.29 9.76
C LEU A 82 7.46 -20.93 9.48
N ILE A 83 7.01 -20.27 8.41
CA ILE A 83 7.52 -18.96 7.99
C ILE A 83 6.38 -17.96 8.09
N VAL A 84 6.57 -16.88 8.85
CA VAL A 84 5.64 -15.75 8.92
C VAL A 84 6.31 -14.54 8.31
N GLY A 85 5.71 -13.92 7.31
CA GLY A 85 6.34 -12.76 6.70
C GLY A 85 5.46 -11.94 5.78
N THR A 86 6.00 -10.80 5.37
CA THR A 86 5.38 -9.92 4.38
C THR A 86 5.78 -10.37 2.96
N GLN A 87 5.55 -9.50 1.97
CA GLN A 87 5.89 -9.71 0.56
C GLN A 87 7.33 -10.16 0.28
N LEU A 88 8.26 -10.00 1.24
CA LEU A 88 9.64 -10.51 1.11
C LEU A 88 9.71 -12.02 0.97
N VAL A 89 8.80 -12.77 1.61
CA VAL A 89 8.71 -14.24 1.45
C VAL A 89 8.43 -14.63 -0.01
N ALA A 90 7.82 -13.71 -0.77
CA ALA A 90 7.39 -13.94 -2.14
C ALA A 90 8.46 -13.63 -3.21
N LYS A 91 9.63 -13.04 -2.87
CA LYS A 91 10.63 -12.60 -3.87
C LYS A 91 11.90 -13.45 -3.86
N GLY A 92 12.35 -13.87 -5.05
CA GLY A 92 13.73 -14.34 -5.30
C GLY A 92 14.19 -15.66 -4.69
N HIS A 93 13.52 -16.19 -3.66
CA HIS A 93 13.97 -17.38 -2.93
C HIS A 93 13.11 -18.61 -3.24
N HIS A 94 13.76 -19.76 -3.42
CA HIS A 94 13.09 -21.04 -3.63
C HIS A 94 13.20 -21.86 -2.35
N PHE A 95 12.06 -22.29 -1.82
CA PHE A 95 12.00 -23.09 -0.59
C PHE A 95 11.48 -24.49 -0.97
N PRO A 96 12.35 -25.49 -1.16
CA PRO A 96 11.96 -26.79 -1.73
C PRO A 96 10.96 -27.56 -0.84
N HIS A 97 10.95 -27.28 0.46
CA HIS A 97 10.06 -27.90 1.43
C HIS A 97 8.73 -27.15 1.63
N LEU A 98 8.53 -26.02 0.96
CA LEU A 98 7.31 -25.21 1.07
C LEU A 98 6.15 -25.86 0.31
N THR A 99 5.28 -26.54 1.06
CA THR A 99 4.13 -27.28 0.53
C THR A 99 2.79 -26.63 0.88
N LEU A 100 2.76 -25.70 1.83
CA LEU A 100 1.56 -24.97 2.23
C LEU A 100 1.87 -23.48 2.32
N VAL A 101 1.00 -22.67 1.73
CA VAL A 101 1.04 -21.21 1.86
C VAL A 101 -0.32 -20.71 2.31
N GLY A 102 -0.33 -19.92 3.39
CA GLY A 102 -1.51 -19.22 3.88
C GLY A 102 -1.39 -17.72 3.63
N MET A 103 -2.39 -17.13 3.00
CA MET A 103 -2.52 -15.69 2.79
C MET A 103 -3.60 -15.17 3.73
N VAL A 104 -3.18 -14.43 4.76
CA VAL A 104 -4.05 -13.79 5.75
C VAL A 104 -4.44 -12.41 5.24
N ASP A 105 -5.73 -12.05 5.38
CA ASP A 105 -6.30 -10.76 4.96
C ASP A 105 -5.96 -10.37 3.51
N ALA A 106 -6.25 -11.28 2.58
CA ALA A 106 -5.92 -11.14 1.17
C ALA A 106 -6.60 -9.94 0.46
N ASP A 107 -7.65 -9.39 1.07
CA ASP A 107 -8.44 -8.26 0.60
C ASP A 107 -8.05 -6.90 1.20
N ILE A 108 -7.12 -6.84 2.16
CA ILE A 108 -6.69 -5.58 2.79
C ILE A 108 -6.19 -4.54 1.77
N GLY A 109 -5.64 -5.01 0.64
CA GLY A 109 -5.19 -4.16 -0.45
C GLY A 109 -6.33 -3.53 -1.25
N LEU A 110 -7.50 -4.17 -1.32
CA LEU A 110 -8.65 -3.80 -2.15
C LEU A 110 -9.51 -2.71 -1.54
N GLU A 111 -9.49 -2.55 -0.23
CA GLU A 111 -10.27 -1.53 0.49
C GLU A 111 -9.78 -0.10 0.23
N ASN A 112 -8.53 0.02 -0.20
CA ASN A 112 -7.94 1.31 -0.52
C ASN A 112 -8.43 1.75 -1.89
N GLY A 113 -9.02 2.96 -1.99
CA GLY A 113 -9.51 3.57 -3.25
C GLY A 113 -8.42 3.90 -4.29
N ASP A 114 -7.31 3.16 -4.30
CA ASP A 114 -6.31 3.16 -5.35
C ASP A 114 -6.82 2.35 -6.55
N PRO A 115 -6.94 2.94 -7.75
CA PRO A 115 -7.37 2.23 -8.95
C PRO A 115 -6.45 1.06 -9.37
N ARG A 116 -5.25 0.94 -8.78
CA ARG A 116 -4.32 -0.18 -9.01
C ARG A 116 -4.34 -1.22 -7.89
N ALA A 117 -5.21 -1.09 -6.90
CA ALA A 117 -5.35 -2.03 -5.80
C ALA A 117 -5.57 -3.47 -6.29
N GLY A 118 -6.54 -3.67 -7.19
CA GLY A 118 -6.85 -4.98 -7.77
C GLY A 118 -5.66 -5.64 -8.45
N GLU A 119 -4.94 -4.91 -9.30
CA GLU A 119 -3.74 -5.41 -9.98
C GLU A 119 -2.63 -5.81 -9.00
N ARG A 120 -2.34 -4.96 -8.00
CA ARG A 120 -1.28 -5.24 -7.01
C ARG A 120 -1.64 -6.44 -6.15
N THR A 121 -2.90 -6.53 -5.71
CA THR A 121 -3.40 -7.68 -4.95
C THR A 121 -3.30 -8.95 -5.78
N TRP A 122 -3.71 -8.92 -7.06
CA TRP A 122 -3.57 -10.06 -7.96
C TRP A 122 -2.12 -10.51 -8.10
N GLN A 123 -1.19 -9.59 -8.39
CA GLN A 123 0.24 -9.90 -8.54
C GLN A 123 0.80 -10.55 -7.28
N LEU A 124 0.44 -10.03 -6.10
CA LEU A 124 0.88 -10.57 -4.83
C LEU A 124 0.33 -11.99 -4.61
N LEU A 125 -0.98 -12.17 -4.68
CA LEU A 125 -1.62 -13.46 -4.36
C LEU A 125 -1.27 -14.55 -5.37
N SER A 126 -1.20 -14.21 -6.67
CA SER A 126 -0.77 -15.15 -7.72
C SER A 126 0.69 -15.56 -7.55
N GLN A 127 1.57 -14.63 -7.17
CA GLN A 127 2.98 -14.95 -6.89
C GLN A 127 3.11 -15.85 -5.66
N VAL A 128 2.40 -15.53 -4.58
CA VAL A 128 2.46 -16.24 -3.30
C VAL A 128 1.85 -17.64 -3.42
N SER A 129 0.70 -17.78 -4.07
CA SER A 129 0.11 -19.10 -4.36
C SER A 129 1.03 -19.98 -5.20
N GLY A 130 1.73 -19.41 -6.19
CA GLY A 130 2.71 -20.12 -7.01
C GLY A 130 4.03 -20.45 -6.31
N ARG A 131 4.21 -20.18 -5.01
CA ARG A 131 5.41 -20.57 -4.24
C ARG A 131 5.29 -21.98 -3.64
N ALA A 132 4.08 -22.39 -3.28
CA ALA A 132 3.85 -23.75 -2.78
C ALA A 132 4.00 -24.76 -3.93
N GLY A 133 4.72 -25.85 -3.68
CA GLY A 133 4.75 -27.00 -4.60
C GLY A 133 5.54 -26.78 -5.90
N ARG A 134 6.62 -25.99 -5.85
CA ARG A 134 7.59 -25.87 -6.97
C ARG A 134 8.55 -27.06 -7.09
N GLY A 135 8.62 -27.92 -6.08
CA GLY A 135 9.39 -29.16 -6.10
C GLY A 135 8.54 -30.37 -6.51
N GLU A 136 8.94 -31.55 -6.07
CA GLU A 136 8.22 -32.80 -6.36
C GLU A 136 6.91 -32.97 -5.58
N LYS A 137 6.71 -32.18 -4.52
CA LYS A 137 5.56 -32.28 -3.60
C LYS A 137 4.44 -31.34 -4.03
N THR A 138 3.22 -31.83 -4.06
CA THR A 138 2.02 -31.03 -4.32
C THR A 138 1.89 -29.90 -3.30
N GLY A 139 1.74 -28.67 -3.80
CA GLY A 139 1.53 -27.48 -2.98
C GLY A 139 0.05 -27.19 -2.77
N ARG A 140 -0.30 -26.59 -1.62
CA ARG A 140 -1.62 -26.01 -1.36
C ARG A 140 -1.49 -24.53 -1.00
N ALA A 141 -2.36 -23.71 -1.58
CA ALA A 141 -2.53 -22.32 -1.19
C ALA A 141 -3.89 -22.13 -0.51
N ILE A 142 -3.91 -21.41 0.60
CA ILE A 142 -5.13 -21.04 1.33
C ILE A 142 -5.20 -19.52 1.36
N VAL A 143 -6.36 -18.98 1.00
CA VAL A 143 -6.63 -17.55 0.98
C VAL A 143 -7.72 -17.25 2.01
N GLN A 144 -7.43 -16.36 2.95
CA GLN A 144 -8.40 -15.80 3.88
C GLN A 144 -8.82 -14.42 3.38
N THR A 145 -10.12 -14.22 3.21
CA THR A 145 -10.72 -12.97 2.76
C THR A 145 -12.14 -12.85 3.30
N HIS A 146 -12.56 -11.63 3.58
CA HIS A 146 -13.92 -11.21 3.90
C HIS A 146 -14.75 -10.96 2.64
N MET A 147 -14.13 -10.95 1.46
CA MET A 147 -14.78 -10.72 0.16
C MET A 147 -14.65 -11.93 -0.78
N PRO A 148 -15.11 -13.14 -0.40
CA PRO A 148 -14.91 -14.34 -1.20
C PRO A 148 -15.58 -14.26 -2.58
N GLU A 149 -16.69 -13.52 -2.72
CA GLU A 149 -17.39 -13.30 -3.99
C GLU A 149 -16.69 -12.28 -4.90
N HIS A 150 -15.67 -11.57 -4.41
CA HIS A 150 -14.94 -10.59 -5.22
C HIS A 150 -14.31 -11.29 -6.44
N GLN A 151 -14.46 -10.70 -7.62
CA GLN A 151 -14.05 -11.32 -8.88
C GLN A 151 -12.57 -11.72 -8.92
N LEU A 152 -11.69 -10.90 -8.30
CA LEU A 152 -10.29 -11.24 -8.11
C LEU A 152 -10.11 -12.58 -7.38
N MET A 153 -10.83 -12.80 -6.27
CA MET A 153 -10.73 -14.01 -5.46
C MET A 153 -11.25 -15.23 -6.21
N GLN A 154 -12.39 -15.08 -6.89
CA GLN A 154 -12.96 -16.13 -7.73
C GLN A 154 -12.00 -16.54 -8.85
N ALA A 155 -11.42 -15.57 -9.56
CA ALA A 155 -10.44 -15.83 -10.61
C ALA A 155 -9.15 -16.46 -10.08
N LEU A 156 -8.70 -16.05 -8.89
CA LEU A 156 -7.50 -16.62 -8.25
C LEU A 156 -7.71 -18.11 -7.91
N VAL A 157 -8.86 -18.46 -7.33
CA VAL A 157 -9.22 -19.85 -7.00
C VAL A 157 -9.41 -20.69 -8.26
N ALA A 158 -10.02 -20.14 -9.30
CA ALA A 158 -10.23 -20.81 -10.59
C ALA A 158 -8.96 -20.92 -11.45
N GLY A 159 -7.88 -20.19 -11.12
CA GLY A 159 -6.70 -20.07 -11.97
C GLY A 159 -6.94 -19.28 -13.26
N ASP A 160 -8.03 -18.51 -13.34
CA ASP A 160 -8.43 -17.76 -14.53
C ASP A 160 -7.78 -16.37 -14.60
N ARG A 161 -6.47 -16.36 -14.89
CA ARG A 161 -5.71 -15.13 -15.07
C ARG A 161 -6.27 -14.27 -16.20
N ASP A 162 -6.52 -14.88 -17.34
CA ASP A 162 -6.80 -14.14 -18.57
C ASP A 162 -8.22 -13.52 -18.51
N GLY A 163 -9.19 -14.21 -17.91
CA GLY A 163 -10.51 -13.66 -17.63
C GLY A 163 -10.47 -12.48 -16.65
N TYR A 164 -9.67 -12.58 -15.56
CA TYR A 164 -9.49 -11.46 -14.64
C TYR A 164 -8.86 -10.24 -15.33
N LEU A 165 -7.78 -10.44 -16.10
CA LEU A 165 -7.12 -9.36 -16.82
C LEU A 165 -8.03 -8.71 -17.86
N ALA A 166 -8.85 -9.49 -18.56
CA ALA A 166 -9.83 -8.96 -19.51
C ALA A 166 -10.87 -8.07 -18.81
N HIS A 167 -11.38 -8.50 -17.64
CA HIS A 167 -12.31 -7.71 -16.85
C HIS A 167 -11.68 -6.41 -16.32
N GLU A 168 -10.50 -6.50 -15.70
CA GLU A 168 -9.77 -5.33 -15.18
C GLU A 168 -9.49 -4.32 -16.30
N LYS A 169 -9.08 -4.80 -17.48
CA LYS A 169 -8.87 -3.99 -18.68
C LYS A 169 -10.14 -3.23 -19.08
N HIS A 170 -11.26 -3.94 -19.17
CA HIS A 170 -12.55 -3.38 -19.54
C HIS A 170 -13.03 -2.32 -18.54
N MET A 171 -12.88 -2.58 -17.23
CA MET A 171 -13.26 -1.63 -16.19
C MET A 171 -12.40 -0.37 -16.22
N ARG A 172 -11.09 -0.51 -16.44
CA ARG A 172 -10.19 0.65 -16.56
C ARG A 172 -10.51 1.51 -17.78
N GLU A 173 -10.83 0.88 -18.90
CA GLU A 173 -11.23 1.57 -20.13
C GLU A 173 -12.52 2.38 -19.91
N ARG A 174 -13.55 1.77 -19.32
CA ARG A 174 -14.83 2.44 -19.03
C ARG A 174 -14.72 3.62 -18.04
N LEU A 175 -13.68 3.64 -17.21
CA LEU A 175 -13.50 4.64 -16.15
C LEU A 175 -12.41 5.66 -16.44
N ASP A 176 -11.85 5.65 -17.67
CA ASP A 176 -10.69 6.45 -18.07
C ASP A 176 -9.51 6.32 -17.08
N LEU A 177 -9.29 5.10 -16.58
CA LEU A 177 -8.18 4.79 -15.69
C LEU A 177 -6.96 4.36 -16.52
N PRO A 178 -5.73 4.56 -16.02
CA PRO A 178 -4.52 4.10 -16.71
C PRO A 178 -4.60 2.60 -17.02
N PRO A 179 -4.30 2.17 -18.27
CA PRO A 179 -3.63 2.94 -19.32
C PRO A 179 -4.57 3.72 -20.27
N TYR A 180 -5.89 3.70 -20.12
CA TYR A 180 -6.84 4.33 -21.05
C TYR A 180 -7.10 5.81 -20.78
N GLY A 181 -6.80 6.26 -19.58
CA GLY A 181 -6.70 7.66 -19.22
C GLY A 181 -5.42 7.95 -18.44
N ARG A 182 -5.33 9.16 -17.91
CA ARG A 182 -4.22 9.65 -17.10
C ARG A 182 -4.74 10.11 -15.74
N LEU A 183 -3.91 9.90 -14.73
CA LEU A 183 -4.14 10.38 -13.38
C LEU A 183 -2.99 11.30 -13.00
N THR A 184 -3.31 12.53 -12.62
CA THR A 184 -2.33 13.48 -12.12
C THR A 184 -2.65 13.80 -10.66
N GLY A 185 -1.70 13.54 -9.77
CA GLY A 185 -1.79 13.93 -8.38
C GLY A 185 -1.23 15.34 -8.18
N LEU A 186 -1.96 16.19 -7.46
CA LEU A 186 -1.42 17.47 -6.98
C LEU A 186 -1.41 17.43 -5.47
N VAL A 187 -0.27 17.78 -4.87
CA VAL A 187 -0.12 17.87 -3.42
C VAL A 187 0.30 19.28 -3.05
N ILE A 188 -0.57 19.95 -2.31
CA ILE A 188 -0.30 21.23 -1.68
C ILE A 188 0.19 20.94 -0.27
N SER A 189 1.30 21.57 0.13
CA SER A 189 1.75 21.54 1.52
C SER A 189 2.05 22.95 2.04
N ALA A 190 1.79 23.21 3.31
CA ALA A 190 2.15 24.47 3.96
C ALA A 190 2.52 24.25 5.44
N ALA A 191 3.12 25.26 6.07
CA ALA A 191 3.46 25.21 7.50
C ALA A 191 2.22 25.29 8.40
N SER A 192 1.12 25.87 7.91
CA SER A 192 -0.18 25.93 8.59
C SER A 192 -1.26 25.25 7.76
N ALA A 193 -2.25 24.64 8.44
CA ALA A 193 -3.41 24.05 7.76
C ALA A 193 -4.20 25.10 6.97
N SER A 194 -4.40 26.28 7.55
CA SER A 194 -5.16 27.37 6.96
C SER A 194 -4.54 27.90 5.66
N ASP A 195 -3.21 28.00 5.58
CA ASP A 195 -2.53 28.41 4.35
C ASP A 195 -2.66 27.35 3.24
N ALA A 196 -2.51 26.07 3.58
CA ALA A 196 -2.65 24.97 2.62
C ALA A 196 -4.09 24.92 2.06
N GLU A 197 -5.09 25.00 2.93
CA GLU A 197 -6.49 24.98 2.54
C GLU A 197 -6.92 26.22 1.77
N ARG A 198 -6.48 27.42 2.16
CA ARG A 198 -6.78 28.66 1.44
C ARG A 198 -6.26 28.59 0.02
N PHE A 199 -4.99 28.24 -0.15
CA PHE A 199 -4.39 28.08 -1.48
C PHE A 199 -5.08 26.98 -2.31
N ALA A 200 -5.47 25.88 -1.68
CA ALA A 200 -6.23 24.82 -2.35
C ALA A 200 -7.60 25.30 -2.82
N ARG A 201 -8.35 26.04 -2.00
CA ARG A 201 -9.65 26.61 -2.39
C ARG A 201 -9.51 27.63 -3.53
N GLU A 202 -8.50 28.49 -3.48
CA GLU A 202 -8.19 29.43 -4.57
C GLU A 202 -7.91 28.68 -5.89
N LEU A 203 -7.07 27.64 -5.85
CA LEU A 203 -6.81 26.78 -7.01
C LEU A 203 -8.08 26.12 -7.54
N ALA A 204 -8.94 25.59 -6.66
CA ALA A 204 -10.17 24.91 -7.08
C ALA A 204 -11.12 25.83 -7.87
N LEU A 205 -11.22 27.10 -7.47
CA LEU A 205 -12.05 28.10 -8.14
C LEU A 205 -11.52 28.49 -9.54
N CYS A 206 -10.21 28.35 -9.76
CA CYS A 206 -9.54 28.68 -11.01
C CYS A 206 -9.42 27.48 -11.98
N ALA A 207 -9.93 26.30 -11.64
CA ALA A 207 -9.86 25.13 -12.51
C ALA A 207 -10.66 25.37 -13.80
N PRO A 208 -10.02 25.42 -14.98
CA PRO A 208 -10.75 25.68 -16.21
C PRO A 208 -11.64 24.48 -16.55
N PRO A 209 -12.84 24.70 -17.11
CA PRO A 209 -13.62 23.61 -17.67
C PRO A 209 -12.87 23.04 -18.88
N ALA A 210 -12.67 21.73 -18.92
CA ALA A 210 -12.04 21.06 -20.05
C ALA A 210 -12.75 19.73 -20.31
N GLU A 211 -13.10 19.51 -21.58
CA GLU A 211 -13.75 18.27 -21.98
C GLU A 211 -12.81 17.08 -21.80
N GLY A 212 -13.30 16.01 -21.19
CA GLY A 212 -12.47 14.83 -20.90
C GLY A 212 -11.50 15.03 -19.74
N VAL A 213 -11.62 16.10 -18.95
CA VAL A 213 -10.86 16.33 -17.72
C VAL A 213 -11.83 16.43 -16.54
N ARG A 214 -11.49 15.78 -15.43
CA ARG A 214 -12.21 15.91 -14.16
C ARG A 214 -11.23 16.19 -13.05
N VAL A 215 -11.38 17.35 -12.41
CA VAL A 215 -10.64 17.72 -11.20
C VAL A 215 -11.44 17.25 -9.98
N LEU A 216 -10.82 16.45 -9.12
CA LEU A 216 -11.38 15.95 -7.87
C LEU A 216 -10.62 16.55 -6.70
N GLY A 217 -11.34 17.00 -5.69
CA GLY A 217 -10.80 17.73 -4.54
C GLY A 217 -11.19 19.20 -4.54
N PRO A 218 -10.63 20.02 -3.64
CA PRO A 218 -9.55 19.66 -2.71
C PRO A 218 -10.02 18.67 -1.64
N ALA A 219 -9.13 17.78 -1.21
CA ALA A 219 -9.38 16.86 -0.10
C ALA A 219 -8.13 16.75 0.79
N PRO A 220 -8.26 16.37 2.07
CA PRO A 220 -7.11 16.01 2.89
C PRO A 220 -6.26 14.94 2.20
N ALA A 221 -4.94 15.10 2.22
CA ALA A 221 -4.07 14.02 1.76
C ALA A 221 -4.17 12.82 2.72
N PRO A 222 -4.00 11.56 2.25
CA PRO A 222 -4.06 10.37 3.11
C PRO A 222 -3.14 10.48 4.34
N LEU A 223 -1.99 11.14 4.15
CA LEU A 223 -1.14 11.61 5.23
C LEU A 223 -1.25 13.12 5.32
N ALA A 224 -2.13 13.59 6.20
CA ALA A 224 -2.45 15.01 6.33
C ALA A 224 -1.28 15.85 6.88
N LEU A 225 -0.31 15.25 7.57
CA LEU A 225 0.86 15.92 8.14
C LEU A 225 2.14 15.15 7.86
N ILE A 226 3.12 15.78 7.21
CA ILE A 226 4.46 15.21 7.02
C ILE A 226 5.51 16.27 7.34
N ARG A 227 6.43 15.96 8.26
CA ARG A 227 7.50 16.88 8.70
C ARG A 227 6.97 18.26 9.12
N GLY A 228 5.88 18.26 9.90
CA GLY A 228 5.23 19.49 10.38
C GLY A 228 4.50 20.30 9.31
N ARG A 229 4.32 19.76 8.10
CA ARG A 229 3.61 20.44 7.01
C ARG A 229 2.27 19.80 6.75
N HIS A 230 1.23 20.62 6.75
CA HIS A 230 -0.14 20.21 6.46
C HIS A 230 -0.32 20.01 4.96
N ARG A 231 -1.02 18.93 4.56
CA ARG A 231 -1.13 18.50 3.17
C ARG A 231 -2.59 18.40 2.72
N VAL A 232 -2.87 19.03 1.57
CA VAL A 232 -4.14 18.95 0.83
C VAL A 232 -3.82 18.45 -0.57
N ARG A 233 -4.74 17.71 -1.20
CA ARG A 233 -4.51 17.16 -2.53
C ARG A 233 -5.67 17.39 -3.50
N PHE A 234 -5.33 17.30 -4.78
CA PHE A 234 -6.26 17.08 -5.87
C PHE A 234 -5.89 15.83 -6.65
N LEU A 235 -6.88 15.23 -7.29
CA LEU A 235 -6.70 14.20 -8.30
C LEU A 235 -7.32 14.70 -9.60
N VAL A 236 -6.52 14.82 -10.66
CA VAL A 236 -7.02 15.12 -12.00
C VAL A 236 -7.10 13.82 -12.78
N LYS A 237 -8.30 13.48 -13.20
CA LYS A 237 -8.54 12.40 -14.18
C LYS A 237 -8.64 13.03 -15.57
N SER A 238 -8.02 12.44 -16.57
CA SER A 238 -8.19 12.86 -17.95
C SER A 238 -8.21 11.70 -18.92
N ARG A 239 -8.93 11.85 -20.04
CA ARG A 239 -8.81 10.93 -21.18
C ARG A 239 -7.38 10.99 -21.74
N ARG A 240 -6.93 9.90 -22.37
CA ARG A 240 -5.53 9.77 -22.84
C ARG A 240 -5.17 10.72 -23.98
N ASP A 241 -6.15 11.18 -24.74
CA ASP A 241 -6.02 12.10 -25.87
C ASP A 241 -5.90 13.57 -25.44
N VAL A 242 -6.19 13.90 -24.17
CA VAL A 242 -6.06 15.26 -23.64
C VAL A 242 -4.59 15.64 -23.42
N ASN A 243 -4.22 16.85 -23.85
CA ASN A 243 -2.94 17.46 -23.49
C ASN A 243 -2.97 17.96 -22.03
N ILE A 244 -2.71 17.04 -21.10
CA ILE A 244 -2.76 17.31 -19.66
C ILE A 244 -1.76 18.38 -19.23
N GLN A 245 -0.60 18.48 -19.88
CA GLN A 245 0.42 19.48 -19.56
C GLN A 245 -0.06 20.90 -19.86
N ALA A 246 -0.75 21.11 -20.99
CA ALA A 246 -1.32 22.40 -21.33
C ALA A 246 -2.40 22.81 -20.33
N PHE A 247 -3.33 21.90 -20.01
CA PHE A 247 -4.37 22.11 -19.00
C PHE A 247 -3.77 22.49 -17.63
N LEU A 248 -2.78 21.74 -17.15
CA LEU A 248 -2.14 22.01 -15.87
C LEU A 248 -1.37 23.34 -15.90
N SER A 249 -0.73 23.68 -17.01
CA SER A 249 0.02 24.93 -17.13
C SER A 249 -0.89 26.15 -17.09
N GLU A 250 -2.05 26.08 -17.76
CA GLU A 250 -3.09 27.11 -17.71
C GLU A 250 -3.67 27.24 -16.30
N TRP A 251 -4.11 26.13 -15.71
CA TRP A 251 -4.74 26.11 -14.40
C TRP A 251 -3.80 26.61 -13.29
N LEU A 252 -2.60 26.03 -13.20
CA LEU A 252 -1.62 26.36 -12.16
C LEU A 252 -0.91 27.71 -12.43
N GLY A 253 -1.10 28.27 -13.62
CA GLY A 253 -0.65 29.62 -13.97
C GLY A 253 -1.43 30.72 -13.24
N GLN A 254 -2.70 30.49 -12.91
CA GLN A 254 -3.62 31.50 -12.38
C GLN A 254 -3.33 31.91 -10.93
N VAL A 255 -2.82 30.98 -10.11
CA VAL A 255 -2.55 31.23 -8.68
C VAL A 255 -1.13 30.78 -8.34
N LYS A 256 -0.32 31.69 -7.78
CA LYS A 256 1.06 31.39 -7.39
C LYS A 256 1.16 31.06 -5.90
N PRO A 257 1.88 29.99 -5.51
CA PRO A 257 2.18 29.71 -4.11
C PRO A 257 2.87 30.90 -3.44
N LYS A 258 2.49 31.22 -2.20
CA LYS A 258 3.09 32.30 -1.40
C LYS A 258 3.56 31.79 -0.04
N GLY A 259 4.58 32.45 0.51
CA GLY A 259 5.08 32.15 1.85
C GLY A 259 5.54 30.69 1.99
N SER A 260 4.91 29.96 2.93
CA SER A 260 5.29 28.58 3.23
C SER A 260 4.66 27.53 2.29
N VAL A 261 3.77 27.94 1.37
CA VAL A 261 3.01 27.04 0.49
C VAL A 261 3.92 26.45 -0.59
N ARG A 262 3.80 25.15 -0.82
CA ARG A 262 4.46 24.41 -1.90
C ARG A 262 3.42 23.56 -2.63
N LEU A 263 3.48 23.57 -3.96
CA LEU A 263 2.67 22.72 -4.83
C LEU A 263 3.59 21.72 -5.53
N ALA A 264 3.30 20.44 -5.39
CA ALA A 264 3.92 19.36 -6.14
C ALA A 264 2.90 18.77 -7.11
N VAL A 265 3.34 18.43 -8.32
CA VAL A 265 2.52 17.85 -9.37
C VAL A 265 3.19 16.56 -9.83
N ASP A 266 2.44 15.47 -9.82
CA ASP A 266 2.87 14.15 -10.28
C ASP A 266 1.97 13.71 -11.43
N VAL A 267 2.50 13.77 -12.65
CA VAL A 267 1.78 13.38 -13.88
C VAL A 267 1.95 11.88 -14.09
N ASP A 268 0.86 11.21 -14.47
CA ASP A 268 0.80 9.75 -14.56
C ASP A 268 1.10 9.07 -13.21
N ALA A 269 0.62 9.70 -12.12
CA ALA A 269 0.86 9.28 -10.75
C ALA A 269 0.57 7.78 -10.55
N TYR A 270 1.59 7.08 -10.06
CA TYR A 270 1.51 5.66 -9.76
C TYR A 270 0.90 5.41 -8.38
N SER A 271 1.19 6.30 -7.42
CA SER A 271 0.69 6.28 -6.05
C SER A 271 0.07 7.63 -5.71
N PHE A 272 -0.97 7.62 -4.87
CA PHE A 272 -1.72 8.82 -4.46
C PHE A 272 -1.50 9.19 -2.98
N LEU A 273 -0.47 8.63 -2.34
CA LEU A 273 -0.08 8.89 -0.93
C LEU A 273 0.63 10.24 -0.73
#